data_AF-A0A8T4EZH6-F1
#
_entry.id   AF-A0A8T4EZH6-F1
#
_cell.length_a   1.000
_cell.length_b   1.000
_cell.length_c   1.000
_cell.angle_alpha   90.00
_cell.angle_beta   90.00
_cell.angle_gamma   90.00
#
_symmetry.space_group_name_H-M   'P 1'
#
loop_
_entity.id
_entity.type
_entity.pdbx_description
1 polymer ?
#
loop_
_entity_poly.entity_id
_entity_poly.type
_entity_poly.pdbx_seq_one_letter_code
_entity_poly.pdbx_strand_id
1 'polypeptide(L)'
;MIARIWTAAATAEGAAAYVEHFQKRVQPELQSLAGHRGAYLLQRQTENRVDIQVITLWASLDAIRDFAGPDLETAVVEPEAQAVLLTYSRTVTHHDVVVDTI
;
A
#
# COMPACT_ATOMS: atom_id res chain seq x y z
N MET A 1 10.38 3.20 -13.68
CA MET A 1 9.93 2.64 -12.38
C MET A 1 8.54 3.14 -12.12
N ILE A 2 7.68 2.36 -11.46
CA ILE A 2 6.28 2.71 -11.23
C ILE A 2 6.03 2.84 -9.74
N ALA A 3 5.34 3.91 -9.34
CA ALA A 3 4.79 4.08 -8.00
C ALA A 3 3.29 3.70 -8.02
N ARG A 4 2.92 2.68 -7.25
CA ARG A 4 1.54 2.27 -7.02
C ARG A 4 1.07 2.82 -5.67
N ILE A 5 0.02 3.61 -5.69
CA ILE A 5 -0.45 4.38 -4.53
C ILE A 5 -1.84 3.93 -4.12
N TRP A 6 -1.99 3.65 -2.83
CA TRP A 6 -3.25 3.32 -2.17
C TRP A 6 -3.44 4.16 -0.91
N THR A 7 -4.69 4.44 -0.54
CA THR A 7 -5.03 5.28 0.61
C THR A 7 -6.12 4.66 1.47
N ALA A 8 -6.04 4.91 2.76
CA ALA A 8 -7.05 4.52 3.74
C ALA A 8 -7.12 5.54 4.89
N ALA A 9 -8.11 5.37 5.75
CA ALA A 9 -8.19 6.07 7.02
C ALA A 9 -8.58 5.11 8.14
N ALA A 10 -8.11 5.37 9.36
CA ALA A 10 -8.34 4.55 10.54
C ALA A 10 -8.47 5.41 11.81
N THR A 11 -8.89 4.80 12.93
CA THR A 11 -8.66 5.40 14.26
C THR A 11 -7.17 5.32 14.61
N ALA A 12 -6.75 5.94 15.72
CA ALA A 12 -5.37 5.84 16.18
C ALA A 12 -4.97 4.37 16.46
N GLU A 13 -5.84 3.62 17.13
CA GLU A 13 -5.65 2.21 17.43
C GLU A 13 -5.66 1.36 16.15
N GLY A 14 -6.60 1.64 15.24
CA GLY A 14 -6.69 0.95 13.96
C GLY A 14 -5.46 1.17 13.07
N ALA A 15 -4.90 2.40 13.07
CA ALA A 15 -3.67 2.69 12.35
C ALA A 15 -2.47 1.94 12.92
N ALA A 16 -2.34 1.87 14.26
CA ALA A 16 -1.29 1.09 14.90
C ALA A 16 -1.39 -0.41 14.54
N ALA A 17 -2.61 -0.97 14.58
CA ALA A 17 -2.85 -2.35 14.15
C ALA A 17 -2.55 -2.57 12.66
N TYR A 18 -2.89 -1.60 11.80
CA TYR A 18 -2.58 -1.68 10.37
C TYR A 18 -1.07 -1.67 10.10
N VAL A 19 -0.30 -0.84 10.82
CA VAL A 19 1.18 -0.83 10.71
C VAL A 19 1.75 -2.20 11.09
N GLU A 20 1.27 -2.80 12.18
CA GLU A 20 1.71 -4.13 12.61
C GLU A 20 1.39 -5.20 11.57
N HIS A 21 0.16 -5.22 11.04
CA HIS A 21 -0.24 -6.12 9.96
C HIS A 21 0.65 -5.92 8.72
N PHE A 22 0.88 -4.68 8.30
CA PHE A 22 1.72 -4.36 7.15
C PHE A 22 3.15 -4.90 7.33
N GLN A 23 3.77 -4.67 8.48
CA GLN A 23 5.12 -5.14 8.77
C GLN A 23 5.23 -6.67 8.82
N LYS A 24 4.22 -7.35 9.37
CA LYS A 24 4.26 -8.81 9.57
C LYS A 24 3.87 -9.60 8.33
N ARG A 25 3.00 -9.07 7.48
CA ARG A 25 2.38 -9.82 6.37
C ARG A 25 2.73 -9.23 5.02
N VAL A 26 2.42 -7.95 4.82
CA VAL A 26 2.54 -7.29 3.51
C VAL A 26 4.00 -7.04 3.14
N GLN A 27 4.81 -6.54 4.08
CA GLN A 27 6.21 -6.20 3.80
C GLN A 27 7.05 -7.42 3.37
N PRO A 28 7.03 -8.58 4.07
CA PRO A 28 7.77 -9.76 3.64
C PRO A 28 7.30 -10.30 2.28
N GLU A 29 5.99 -10.28 2.01
CA GLU A 29 5.43 -10.68 0.73
C GLU A 29 5.95 -9.78 -0.40
N LEU A 30 5.84 -8.46 -0.26
CA LEU A 30 6.35 -7.49 -1.23
C LEU A 30 7.85 -7.70 -1.51
N GLN A 31 8.65 -7.91 -0.46
CA GLN A 31 10.09 -8.16 -0.59
C GLN A 31 10.42 -9.46 -1.32
N SER A 32 9.53 -10.44 -1.31
CA SER A 32 9.71 -11.71 -2.03
C SER A 32 9.40 -11.62 -3.53
N LEU A 33 8.67 -10.58 -3.95
CA LEU A 33 8.18 -10.47 -5.32
C LEU A 33 9.23 -9.88 -6.27
N ALA A 34 9.42 -10.55 -7.41
CA ALA A 34 10.35 -10.10 -8.42
C ALA A 34 9.94 -8.72 -8.97
N GLY A 35 10.91 -7.80 -9.04
CA GLY A 35 10.67 -6.45 -9.53
C GLY A 35 10.07 -5.48 -8.52
N HIS A 36 9.78 -5.90 -7.28
CA HIS A 36 9.56 -4.96 -6.18
C HIS A 36 10.83 -4.16 -5.89
N ARG A 37 10.69 -2.84 -5.70
CA ARG A 37 11.82 -1.90 -5.52
C ARG A 37 11.79 -1.19 -4.17
N GLY A 38 10.73 -1.36 -3.40
CA GLY A 38 10.58 -0.75 -2.08
C GLY A 38 9.15 -0.33 -1.80
N ALA A 39 8.90 0.06 -0.56
CA ALA A 39 7.60 0.55 -0.13
C ALA A 39 7.74 1.65 0.91
N TYR A 40 6.78 2.57 0.92
CA TYR A 40 6.56 3.53 1.98
C TYR A 40 5.17 3.31 2.55
N LEU A 41 5.12 3.11 3.87
CA LEU A 41 3.90 3.24 4.65
C LEU A 41 3.93 4.61 5.31
N LEU A 42 3.03 5.49 4.87
CA LEU A 42 2.91 6.86 5.34
C LEU A 42 1.65 6.97 6.18
N GLN A 43 1.72 7.75 7.25
CA GLN A 43 0.53 8.11 8.03
C GLN A 43 0.57 9.58 8.42
N ARG A 44 -0.62 10.18 8.54
CA ARG A 44 -0.81 11.55 9.01
C ARG A 44 -1.95 11.61 10.00
N GLN A 45 -1.68 12.11 11.19
CA GLN A 45 -2.69 12.36 12.21
C GLN A 45 -3.52 13.60 11.82
N THR A 46 -4.83 13.49 11.99
CA THR A 46 -5.79 14.60 11.89
C THR A 46 -6.63 14.66 13.16
N GLU A 47 -7.47 15.68 13.34
CA GLU A 47 -8.28 15.83 14.56
C GLU A 47 -9.18 14.62 14.85
N ASN A 48 -9.68 13.95 13.80
CA ASN A 48 -10.72 12.91 13.94
C ASN A 48 -10.28 11.51 13.50
N ARG A 49 -9.11 11.37 12.86
CA ARG A 49 -8.63 10.09 12.30
C ARG A 49 -7.16 10.13 11.90
N VAL A 50 -6.63 8.97 11.54
CA VAL A 50 -5.34 8.81 10.90
C VAL A 50 -5.55 8.54 9.41
N ASP A 51 -5.00 9.39 8.55
CA ASP A 51 -4.90 9.09 7.12
C ASP A 51 -3.68 8.19 6.89
N ILE A 52 -3.84 7.12 6.12
CA ILE A 52 -2.79 6.16 5.77
C ILE A 52 -2.60 6.18 4.25
N GLN A 53 -1.35 6.15 3.79
CA GLN A 53 -1.00 5.99 2.39
C GLN A 53 0.09 4.93 2.23
N VAL A 54 -0.14 4.00 1.32
CA VAL A 54 0.84 2.99 0.94
C VAL A 54 1.34 3.31 -0.46
N ILE A 55 2.64 3.48 -0.59
CA ILE A 55 3.33 3.63 -1.88
C ILE A 55 4.21 2.40 -2.06
N THR A 56 4.03 1.68 -3.15
CA THR A 56 4.91 0.56 -3.53
C THR A 56 5.59 0.87 -4.84
N LEU A 57 6.88 0.58 -4.93
CA LEU A 57 7.73 0.86 -6.09
C LEU A 57 8.00 -0.42 -6.86
N TRP A 58 7.87 -0.36 -8.18
CA TRP A 58 7.94 -1.54 -9.05
C TRP A 58 8.75 -1.29 -10.31
N ALA A 59 9.41 -2.34 -10.80
CA ALA A 59 10.20 -2.28 -12.02
C ALA A 59 9.34 -2.00 -13.27
N SER A 60 8.13 -2.56 -13.34
CA SER A 60 7.19 -2.47 -14.47
C SER A 60 5.77 -2.80 -14.04
N LEU A 61 4.77 -2.56 -14.92
CA LEU A 61 3.38 -2.99 -14.68
C LEU A 61 3.26 -4.52 -14.64
N ASP A 62 4.09 -5.23 -15.40
CA ASP A 62 4.10 -6.70 -15.40
C ASP A 62 4.50 -7.25 -14.03
N ALA A 63 5.49 -6.64 -13.36
CA ALA A 63 5.88 -7.01 -12.00
C ALA A 63 4.78 -6.77 -10.96
N ILE A 64 3.87 -5.82 -11.23
CA ILE A 64 2.72 -5.55 -10.35
C ILE A 64 1.66 -6.65 -10.51
N ARG A 65 1.53 -7.30 -11.67
CA ARG A 65 0.51 -8.35 -11.88
C ARG A 65 0.66 -9.52 -10.93
N ASP A 66 1.90 -9.89 -10.60
CA ASP A 66 2.16 -10.99 -9.66
C ASP A 66 1.71 -10.65 -8.22
N PHE A 67 1.59 -9.36 -7.90
CA PHE A 67 1.06 -8.86 -6.63
C PHE A 67 -0.45 -8.59 -6.66
N ALA A 68 -0.91 -7.82 -7.65
CA ALA A 68 -2.28 -7.30 -7.73
C ALA A 68 -3.25 -8.28 -8.41
N GLY A 69 -2.74 -9.29 -9.10
CA GLY A 69 -3.53 -10.15 -9.97
C GLY A 69 -3.85 -9.49 -11.32
N PRO A 70 -4.88 -9.97 -12.03
CA PRO A 70 -5.17 -9.55 -13.41
C PRO A 70 -5.69 -8.10 -13.49
N ASP A 71 -6.34 -7.61 -12.44
CA ASP A 71 -6.78 -6.23 -12.34
C ASP A 71 -5.81 -5.41 -11.48
N LEU A 72 -4.90 -4.72 -12.16
CA LEU A 72 -3.85 -3.92 -11.53
C LEU A 72 -4.42 -2.78 -10.68
N GLU A 73 -5.58 -2.24 -11.04
CA GLU A 73 -6.17 -1.07 -10.41
C GLU A 73 -6.99 -1.43 -9.17
N THR A 74 -7.34 -2.70 -8.97
CA THR A 74 -8.05 -3.13 -7.77
C THR A 74 -7.10 -3.17 -6.56
N ALA A 75 -7.56 -2.59 -5.44
CA ALA A 75 -6.83 -2.65 -4.19
C ALA A 75 -6.92 -4.06 -3.59
N VAL A 76 -5.75 -4.67 -3.35
CA VAL A 76 -5.63 -5.90 -2.57
C VAL A 76 -5.57 -5.52 -1.10
N VAL A 77 -6.68 -5.76 -0.39
CA VAL A 77 -6.80 -5.45 1.05
C VAL A 77 -7.32 -6.69 1.75
N GLU A 78 -6.47 -7.36 2.53
CA GLU A 78 -6.86 -8.56 3.26
C GLU A 78 -7.96 -8.26 4.30
N PRO A 79 -8.86 -9.21 4.63
CA PRO A 79 -9.93 -9.00 5.60
C PRO A 79 -9.47 -8.49 6.97
N GLU A 80 -8.31 -8.94 7.44
CA GLU A 80 -7.69 -8.48 8.69
C GLU A 80 -7.35 -6.98 8.64
N ALA A 81 -6.78 -6.52 7.52
CA ALA A 81 -6.53 -5.11 7.28
C ALA A 81 -7.83 -4.32 7.17
N GLN A 82 -8.86 -4.84 6.50
CA GLN A 82 -10.15 -4.15 6.38
C GLN A 82 -10.82 -3.94 7.75
N ALA A 83 -10.68 -4.88 8.67
CA ALA A 83 -11.34 -4.83 9.98
C ALA A 83 -10.86 -3.68 10.87
N VAL A 84 -9.65 -3.15 10.64
CA VAL A 84 -9.03 -2.08 11.44
C VAL A 84 -9.12 -0.70 10.78
N LEU A 85 -9.63 -0.61 9.55
CA LEU A 85 -9.76 0.63 8.79
C LEU A 85 -11.17 1.20 8.88
N LEU A 86 -11.28 2.52 8.98
CA LEU A 86 -12.56 3.23 8.89
C LEU A 86 -13.04 3.29 7.43
N THR A 87 -12.13 3.62 6.51
CA THR A 87 -12.39 3.68 5.08
C THR A 87 -11.12 3.32 4.32
N TYR A 88 -11.28 2.85 3.08
CA TYR A 88 -10.17 2.63 2.17
C TYR A 88 -10.58 2.79 0.72
N SER A 89 -9.64 3.17 -0.14
CA SER A 89 -9.85 3.22 -1.57
C SER A 89 -9.93 1.81 -2.13
N ARG A 90 -10.99 1.53 -2.90
CA ARG A 90 -11.13 0.23 -3.60
C ARG A 90 -10.23 0.10 -4.82
N THR A 91 -9.72 1.24 -5.28
CA THR A 91 -8.80 1.32 -6.41
C THR A 91 -7.45 1.88 -5.97
N VAL A 92 -6.45 1.64 -6.79
CA VAL A 92 -5.12 2.23 -6.70
C VAL A 92 -4.82 3.09 -7.92
N THR A 93 -3.78 3.91 -7.83
CA THR A 93 -3.25 4.62 -8.99
C THR A 93 -1.81 4.20 -9.27
N HIS A 94 -1.44 4.19 -10.54
CA HIS A 94 -0.09 3.92 -11.01
C HIS A 94 0.49 5.18 -11.64
N HIS A 95 1.72 5.52 -11.24
CA HIS A 95 2.44 6.69 -11.74
C HIS A 95 3.82 6.27 -12.20
N ASP A 96 4.25 6.79 -13.34
CA ASP A 96 5.65 6.68 -13.74
C ASP A 96 6.51 7.58 -12.84
N VAL A 97 7.53 6.99 -12.24
CA VAL A 97 8.56 7.75 -11.52
C VAL A 97 9.50 8.33 -12.57
N VAL A 98 9.37 9.64 -12.82
CA VAL A 98 10.15 10.38 -13.83
C VAL A 98 11.52 10.80 -13.29
N VAL A 99 11.61 11.13 -12.01
CA VAL A 99 12.84 11.51 -11.33
C VAL A 99 12.87 10.83 -9.96
N ASP A 100 14.02 10.27 -9.63
CA ASP A 100 14.31 9.68 -8.32
C ASP A 100 15.69 10.17 -7.85
N THR A 101 15.85 10.45 -6.56
CA THR A 101 17.05 11.06 -5.97
C THR A 101 17.59 10.32 -4.76
N ILE A 102 17.00 9.18 -4.42
CA ILE A 102 17.43 8.30 -3.31
C ILE A 102 18.28 7.15 -3.82
#